data_AF-A0ABD8AI48-F1
#
_entry.id   AF-A0ABD8AI48-F1
#
_cell.length_a   1.000
_cell.length_b   1.000
_cell.length_c   1.000
_cell.angle_alpha   90.00
_cell.angle_beta   90.00
_cell.angle_gamma   90.00
#
_symmetry.space_group_name_H-M   'P 1'
#
loop_
_entity.id
_entity.type
_entity.pdbx_description
1 polymer ?
#
loop_
_entity_poly.entity_id
_entity_poly.type
_entity_poly.pdbx_seq_one_letter_code
_entity_poly.pdbx_strand_id
1 'polypeptide(L)'
;MNKYKKIFSGLGLLSISTLVGASVVACANKKPKASDSSTEEIDQNNNQGNSTTPEQGKPETPKEGTPAPEAPKTNPETSEEPKTETPKNPEMSTPGAEGQDQGKNGKSDSSKKDGQSNSPESEIKKEPEKSEENEGKNVSPETPQTPPKTMTVDEKVELLNKFIDDIEYPNKNAPAKKLLKDKVTSIKNENSTKNDDKLKKLDKLKNTLEQIKTKLANVIKEIDDLPYPDKPTLKKGDEVNAKDKFKEKLNTLTTVDEISMVVPNGWKEKIQEYNNVFAELNGFLNNIDKLKARFRQTDNEPNGKYTEAELIWQIYETVRRGPFEKKINELKKLPMDKKTQYKNGVQKLMDNQKTNHQKDVKWLLENIKKLKLEAKKAQDEDNKIKIQN
;
A
#
# COMPACT_ATOMS: atom_id res chain seq x y z
N MET A 1 51.57 -4.90 -25.42
CA MET A 1 51.53 -3.66 -24.63
C MET A 1 50.07 -3.33 -24.29
N ASN A 2 49.80 -2.73 -23.12
CA ASN A 2 48.87 -1.62 -22.85
C ASN A 2 47.65 -1.41 -23.78
N LYS A 3 46.39 -1.30 -23.32
CA LYS A 3 45.72 -1.25 -21.99
C LYS A 3 44.38 -2.05 -22.13
N TYR A 4 43.64 -2.49 -21.12
CA TYR A 4 43.12 -1.81 -19.91
C TYR A 4 43.05 -2.73 -18.68
N LYS A 5 42.73 -2.16 -17.50
CA LYS A 5 42.99 -2.77 -16.18
C LYS A 5 41.94 -2.28 -15.15
N LYS A 6 41.30 -3.22 -14.42
CA LYS A 6 40.19 -2.99 -13.46
C LYS A 6 38.87 -2.57 -14.17
N ILE A 7 37.68 -2.69 -13.58
CA ILE A 7 37.30 -2.98 -12.18
C ILE A 7 36.18 -4.04 -12.14
N PHE A 8 36.43 -5.20 -11.50
CA PHE A 8 35.40 -6.05 -10.88
C PHE A 8 36.06 -6.93 -9.81
N SER A 9 36.31 -6.33 -8.64
CA SER A 9 36.87 -6.99 -7.47
C SER A 9 35.94 -6.74 -6.28
N GLY A 10 35.01 -7.66 -6.02
CA GLY A 10 33.97 -7.44 -5.00
C GLY A 10 32.86 -8.48 -4.87
N LEU A 11 32.81 -9.53 -5.71
CA LEU A 11 31.86 -10.64 -5.53
C LEU A 11 32.60 -11.88 -5.03
N GLY A 12 32.68 -12.03 -3.70
CA GLY A 12 33.35 -13.15 -3.06
C GLY A 12 32.52 -14.43 -3.15
N LEU A 13 32.89 -15.32 -4.08
CA LEU A 13 32.50 -16.73 -4.00
C LEU A 13 33.08 -17.34 -2.72
N LEU A 14 32.22 -17.87 -1.85
CA LEU A 14 32.61 -18.94 -0.93
C LEU A 14 31.51 -20.01 -0.91
N SER A 15 31.78 -21.14 -1.54
CA SER A 15 30.95 -22.33 -1.45
C SER A 15 31.23 -23.07 -0.14
N ILE A 16 30.19 -23.42 0.61
CA ILE A 16 30.25 -24.53 1.56
C ILE A 16 29.10 -25.48 1.25
N SER A 17 29.43 -26.65 0.73
CA SER A 17 28.50 -27.76 0.56
C SER A 17 28.34 -28.48 1.90
N THR A 18 27.11 -28.69 2.35
CA THR A 18 26.80 -29.68 3.40
C THR A 18 25.57 -30.48 3.02
N LEU A 19 25.76 -31.79 2.90
CA LEU A 19 24.76 -32.76 2.46
C LEU A 19 24.10 -33.42 3.67
N VAL A 20 22.82 -33.11 3.91
CA VAL A 20 21.93 -33.92 4.75
C VAL A 20 20.56 -33.96 4.06
N GLY A 21 19.90 -35.09 3.85
CA GLY A 21 20.18 -36.43 4.36
C GLY A 21 19.00 -37.01 5.15
N ALA A 22 17.78 -36.85 4.63
CA ALA A 22 16.55 -37.35 5.26
C ALA A 22 15.81 -38.28 4.30
N SER A 23 15.68 -39.56 4.70
CA SER A 23 15.10 -40.61 3.87
C SER A 23 13.57 -40.49 3.78
N VAL A 24 13.03 -40.61 2.56
CA VAL A 24 11.60 -40.91 2.35
C VAL A 24 11.51 -42.20 1.55
N VAL A 25 11.10 -43.28 2.21
CA VAL A 25 10.97 -44.61 1.57
C VAL A 25 9.69 -44.67 0.76
N ALA A 26 9.82 -44.94 -0.54
CA ALA A 26 8.68 -45.24 -1.39
C ALA A 26 8.32 -46.73 -1.28
N CYS A 27 7.16 -47.03 -0.68
CA CYS A 27 6.49 -48.33 -0.81
C CYS A 27 5.21 -48.15 -1.65
N ALA A 28 4.96 -49.10 -2.56
CA ALA A 28 4.05 -48.88 -3.67
C ALA A 28 2.60 -49.37 -3.43
N ASN A 29 1.69 -48.81 -4.24
CA ASN A 29 0.45 -49.42 -4.76
C ASN A 29 -0.22 -50.57 -3.97
N LYS A 30 -1.42 -50.30 -3.43
CA LYS A 30 -2.57 -51.23 -3.55
C LYS A 30 -3.92 -50.51 -3.33
N LYS A 31 -4.82 -50.65 -4.31
CA LYS A 31 -6.27 -50.55 -4.10
C LYS A 31 -6.84 -51.96 -3.87
N PRO A 32 -7.87 -52.09 -3.04
CA PRO A 32 -9.02 -52.94 -3.36
C PRO A 32 -10.29 -52.11 -3.69
N LYS A 33 -11.41 -52.80 -3.92
CA LYS A 33 -12.75 -52.21 -4.14
C LYS A 33 -13.58 -52.24 -2.85
N ALA A 34 -14.76 -51.59 -2.89
CA ALA A 34 -15.73 -51.54 -1.80
C ALA A 34 -16.66 -52.76 -1.74
N SER A 35 -17.26 -52.98 -0.58
CA SER A 35 -18.66 -53.40 -0.40
C SER A 35 -19.20 -52.88 0.94
N ASP A 36 -20.52 -52.87 1.07
CA ASP A 36 -21.36 -52.85 2.30
C ASP A 36 -21.19 -51.65 3.28
N SER A 37 -22.20 -50.82 3.57
CA SER A 37 -23.66 -50.99 3.79
C SER A 37 -24.04 -51.44 5.20
N SER A 38 -24.46 -50.50 6.04
CA SER A 38 -25.35 -50.70 7.19
C SER A 38 -26.07 -49.39 7.49
N THR A 39 -27.39 -49.47 7.65
CA THR A 39 -28.31 -48.35 7.91
C THR A 39 -28.45 -48.10 9.41
N GLU A 40 -28.83 -46.88 9.80
CA GLU A 40 -29.86 -46.71 10.83
C GLU A 40 -30.63 -45.41 10.58
N GLU A 41 -31.90 -45.37 10.98
CA GLU A 41 -32.90 -44.39 10.54
C GLU A 41 -33.39 -43.53 11.71
N ILE A 42 -33.66 -42.24 11.46
CA ILE A 42 -34.68 -41.48 12.20
C ILE A 42 -35.48 -40.67 11.17
N ASP A 43 -36.80 -40.77 11.23
CA ASP A 43 -37.77 -40.28 10.23
C ASP A 43 -38.78 -39.30 10.89
N GLN A 44 -39.56 -38.57 10.06
CA GLN A 44 -40.82 -37.84 10.39
C GLN A 44 -40.69 -36.50 11.16
N ASN A 45 -41.52 -35.44 10.97
CA ASN A 45 -42.39 -34.94 9.86
C ASN A 45 -42.87 -33.50 10.25
N ASN A 46 -43.47 -32.60 9.44
CA ASN A 46 -43.70 -32.48 7.98
C ASN A 46 -43.37 -30.99 7.58
N ASN A 47 -44.17 -30.03 7.04
CA ASN A 47 -45.47 -29.85 6.36
C ASN A 47 -45.45 -28.42 5.72
N GLN A 48 -46.10 -28.01 4.61
CA GLN A 48 -46.87 -28.71 3.57
C GLN A 48 -46.96 -27.86 2.27
N GLY A 49 -46.54 -28.40 1.11
CA GLY A 49 -46.98 -27.97 -0.23
C GLY A 49 -46.39 -26.67 -0.85
N ASN A 50 -46.48 -26.46 -2.18
CA ASN A 50 -47.03 -27.33 -3.24
C ASN A 50 -46.16 -27.36 -4.51
N SER A 51 -46.28 -28.47 -5.25
CA SER A 51 -45.53 -28.91 -6.42
C SER A 51 -46.13 -28.46 -7.76
N THR A 52 -45.35 -28.55 -8.85
CA THR A 52 -45.76 -29.32 -10.06
C THR A 52 -44.57 -29.56 -11.00
N THR A 53 -44.38 -30.81 -11.44
CA THR A 53 -43.35 -31.22 -12.44
C THR A 53 -43.86 -32.41 -13.26
N PRO A 54 -43.67 -32.38 -14.59
CA PRO A 54 -43.20 -33.55 -15.35
C PRO A 54 -42.07 -33.15 -16.34
N GLU A 55 -41.26 -34.01 -16.96
CA GLU A 55 -40.85 -35.41 -16.75
C GLU A 55 -39.59 -35.62 -17.64
N GLN A 56 -38.70 -36.60 -17.38
CA GLN A 56 -37.50 -36.83 -18.22
C GLN A 56 -37.48 -38.23 -18.85
N GLY A 57 -37.30 -38.31 -20.17
CA GLY A 57 -37.29 -39.56 -20.93
C GLY A 57 -36.29 -39.62 -22.09
N LYS A 58 -35.05 -40.04 -21.78
CA LYS A 58 -33.97 -40.55 -22.68
C LYS A 58 -33.45 -39.69 -23.87
N PRO A 59 -32.24 -40.00 -24.38
CA PRO A 59 -31.65 -39.35 -25.56
C PRO A 59 -31.70 -40.21 -26.84
N GLU A 60 -31.56 -39.57 -28.00
CA GLU A 60 -31.31 -40.20 -29.31
C GLU A 60 -29.88 -39.89 -29.82
N THR A 61 -29.40 -40.72 -30.76
CA THR A 61 -28.13 -40.54 -31.50
C THR A 61 -28.37 -40.84 -33.00
N PRO A 62 -27.40 -40.70 -33.92
CA PRO A 62 -27.42 -39.63 -34.91
C PRO A 62 -27.75 -40.11 -36.34
N LYS A 63 -27.85 -39.14 -37.28
CA LYS A 63 -27.78 -39.40 -38.73
C LYS A 63 -26.73 -38.51 -39.40
N GLU A 64 -26.20 -39.02 -40.51
CA GLU A 64 -25.02 -38.52 -41.23
C GLU A 64 -25.34 -37.36 -42.19
N GLY A 65 -24.32 -36.60 -42.62
CA GLY A 65 -24.52 -35.54 -43.62
C GLY A 65 -23.40 -34.51 -43.79
N THR A 66 -22.13 -34.92 -43.92
CA THR A 66 -21.01 -34.03 -44.29
C THR A 66 -21.03 -33.72 -45.80
N PRO A 67 -20.50 -32.57 -46.26
CA PRO A 67 -19.04 -32.42 -46.45
C PRO A 67 -18.44 -31.17 -45.78
N ALA A 68 -17.11 -31.11 -45.75
CA ALA A 68 -16.32 -30.07 -45.09
C ALA A 68 -15.80 -28.98 -46.07
N PRO A 69 -15.31 -27.84 -45.54
CA PRO A 69 -14.24 -27.06 -46.16
C PRO A 69 -12.88 -27.25 -45.44
N GLU A 70 -11.82 -26.74 -46.05
CA GLU A 70 -10.43 -27.14 -45.81
C GLU A 70 -9.67 -26.27 -44.77
N ALA A 71 -8.45 -26.71 -44.40
CA ALA A 71 -7.54 -26.00 -43.51
C ALA A 71 -6.28 -25.50 -44.27
N PRO A 72 -5.81 -24.25 -44.08
CA PRO A 72 -4.56 -23.76 -44.68
C PRO A 72 -3.32 -24.10 -43.85
N LYS A 73 -2.16 -24.25 -44.50
CA LYS A 73 -0.83 -24.31 -43.88
C LYS A 73 0.10 -23.20 -44.41
N THR A 74 0.77 -22.51 -43.49
CA THR A 74 2.14 -21.93 -43.57
C THR A 74 2.73 -21.39 -44.91
N ASN A 75 2.97 -20.06 -44.97
CA ASN A 75 4.17 -19.33 -45.46
C ASN A 75 4.79 -19.59 -46.87
N PRO A 76 5.72 -18.75 -47.41
CA PRO A 76 6.41 -17.56 -46.84
C PRO A 76 6.42 -16.26 -47.72
N GLU A 77 7.01 -15.18 -47.18
CA GLU A 77 7.65 -14.00 -47.86
C GLU A 77 6.78 -13.10 -48.79
N THR A 78 7.07 -11.81 -49.07
CA THR A 78 8.27 -10.95 -48.81
C THR A 78 7.89 -9.46 -48.58
N SER A 79 8.75 -8.70 -47.88
CA SER A 79 9.05 -7.24 -47.98
C SER A 79 7.98 -6.19 -48.35
N GLU A 80 7.74 -5.23 -47.44
CA GLU A 80 8.15 -3.81 -47.61
C GLU A 80 8.03 -3.01 -46.28
N GLU A 81 8.89 -1.99 -46.08
CA GLU A 81 8.82 -1.06 -44.94
C GLU A 81 7.96 0.18 -45.28
N PRO A 82 7.48 0.94 -44.27
CA PRO A 82 8.16 2.22 -44.06
C PRO A 82 8.32 2.69 -42.60
N LYS A 83 9.56 3.08 -42.28
CA LYS A 83 9.97 4.28 -41.52
C LYS A 83 9.43 4.51 -40.10
N THR A 84 10.36 4.50 -39.15
CA THR A 84 10.26 5.11 -37.83
C THR A 84 10.29 6.64 -37.88
N GLU A 85 9.50 7.29 -37.02
CA GLU A 85 9.78 8.64 -36.52
C GLU A 85 9.85 8.63 -34.99
N THR A 86 10.79 9.38 -34.42
CA THR A 86 11.04 9.41 -32.97
C THR A 86 10.77 10.82 -32.43
N PRO A 87 9.76 11.02 -31.56
CA PRO A 87 9.59 12.27 -30.82
C PRO A 87 10.79 12.50 -29.90
N LYS A 88 11.42 13.67 -30.01
CA LYS A 88 12.62 14.02 -29.22
C LYS A 88 12.29 14.29 -27.75
N ASN A 89 13.19 13.86 -26.88
CA ASN A 89 13.26 14.31 -25.49
C ASN A 89 13.64 15.82 -25.43
N PRO A 90 12.91 16.66 -24.68
CA PRO A 90 13.34 18.01 -24.35
C PRO A 90 14.24 18.00 -23.10
N GLU A 91 15.57 17.94 -23.28
CA GLU A 91 16.50 18.14 -22.17
C GLU A 91 16.48 19.58 -21.64
N MET A 92 16.89 19.74 -20.37
CA MET A 92 16.94 21.02 -19.68
C MET A 92 17.93 21.97 -20.36
N SER A 93 17.48 23.18 -20.67
CA SER A 93 18.36 24.28 -21.06
C SER A 93 18.60 25.23 -19.88
N THR A 94 19.77 25.07 -19.23
CA THR A 94 20.40 26.16 -18.46
C THR A 94 21.87 26.24 -18.89
N PRO A 95 22.25 27.37 -19.51
CA PRO A 95 23.44 28.08 -19.05
C PRO A 95 23.22 29.60 -19.01
N GLY A 96 23.88 30.29 -18.09
CA GLY A 96 23.76 31.75 -17.94
C GLY A 96 24.32 32.27 -16.62
N ALA A 97 25.63 32.13 -16.40
CA ALA A 97 26.29 32.55 -15.17
C ALA A 97 27.72 33.10 -15.44
N GLU A 98 27.79 34.33 -15.95
CA GLU A 98 28.94 35.24 -15.85
C GLU A 98 28.34 36.58 -15.34
N GLY A 99 28.79 37.16 -14.23
CA GLY A 99 29.89 38.13 -14.18
C GLY A 99 29.32 39.56 -14.23
N GLN A 100 29.80 40.59 -13.51
CA GLN A 100 30.89 40.76 -12.54
C GLN A 100 30.49 41.94 -11.60
N ASP A 101 30.66 41.83 -10.27
CA ASP A 101 31.75 42.42 -9.46
C ASP A 101 31.46 43.85 -8.92
N GLN A 102 32.28 44.29 -7.95
CA GLN A 102 32.34 45.60 -7.26
C GLN A 102 31.26 45.84 -6.17
N GLY A 103 31.64 46.27 -4.95
CA GLY A 103 33.00 46.40 -4.42
C GLY A 103 33.12 46.91 -2.96
N LYS A 104 34.23 46.51 -2.33
CA LYS A 104 34.97 47.09 -1.17
C LYS A 104 34.28 48.13 -0.25
N ASN A 105 34.15 47.80 1.04
CA ASN A 105 34.72 48.50 2.23
C ASN A 105 34.01 48.01 3.53
N GLY A 106 34.57 48.13 4.74
CA GLY A 106 35.95 48.49 5.10
C GLY A 106 36.12 48.99 6.55
N LYS A 107 36.79 48.19 7.39
CA LYS A 107 37.48 48.56 8.66
C LYS A 107 36.61 48.91 9.90
N SER A 108 37.25 48.77 11.06
CA SER A 108 36.80 48.96 12.45
C SER A 108 36.43 50.40 12.82
N ASP A 109 35.65 50.61 13.89
CA ASP A 109 36.22 50.87 15.26
C ASP A 109 35.15 50.73 16.37
N SER A 110 35.34 51.37 17.54
CA SER A 110 34.79 50.99 18.85
C SER A 110 34.23 52.15 19.70
N SER A 111 33.64 51.79 20.86
CA SER A 111 33.55 52.58 22.12
C SER A 111 32.34 53.50 22.41
N LYS A 112 31.55 53.05 23.41
CA LYS A 112 30.91 53.75 24.57
C LYS A 112 30.32 55.19 24.47
N LYS A 113 29.16 55.36 25.15
CA LYS A 113 29.02 56.29 26.30
C LYS A 113 27.91 55.87 27.29
N ASP A 114 27.96 56.41 28.51
CA ASP A 114 27.29 55.92 29.73
C ASP A 114 26.15 56.86 30.26
N GLY A 115 25.38 56.44 31.28
CA GLY A 115 24.37 57.28 31.96
C GLY A 115 23.70 56.69 33.23
N GLN A 116 24.13 57.20 34.41
CA GLN A 116 23.57 57.24 35.79
C GLN A 116 22.10 56.84 36.09
N SER A 117 21.65 56.52 37.32
CA SER A 117 22.21 56.26 38.69
C SER A 117 21.07 55.72 39.60
N ASN A 118 21.25 55.05 40.76
CA ASN A 118 21.64 55.62 42.08
C ASN A 118 21.70 54.51 43.18
N SER A 119 22.26 54.84 44.36
CA SER A 119 22.21 54.05 45.62
C SER A 119 22.11 55.04 46.82
N PRO A 120 21.61 54.63 48.02
CA PRO A 120 22.44 54.02 49.08
C PRO A 120 21.72 52.77 49.71
N GLU A 121 22.07 52.15 50.85
CA GLU A 121 22.94 52.53 51.99
C GLU A 121 23.58 51.30 52.71
N SER A 122 24.32 51.52 53.81
CA SER A 122 25.26 50.60 54.48
C SER A 122 24.61 49.59 55.48
N GLU A 123 25.30 48.59 56.06
CA GLU A 123 26.30 48.70 57.16
C GLU A 123 27.46 47.65 57.13
N ILE A 124 28.34 47.65 58.14
CA ILE A 124 29.72 47.12 58.11
C ILE A 124 30.08 46.35 59.41
N LYS A 125 31.05 45.42 59.31
CA LYS A 125 31.91 44.77 60.37
C LYS A 125 31.57 43.28 60.61
N LYS A 126 32.53 42.40 60.98
CA LYS A 126 33.94 42.62 61.42
C LYS A 126 34.85 41.42 61.09
N GLU A 127 36.15 41.70 60.92
CA GLU A 127 37.26 40.73 60.87
C GLU A 127 37.74 40.38 62.30
N PRO A 128 38.54 39.31 62.53
CA PRO A 128 40.00 39.41 62.31
C PRO A 128 40.70 38.14 61.75
N GLU A 129 41.93 38.31 61.27
CA GLU A 129 42.88 37.23 60.95
C GLU A 129 43.48 36.52 62.19
N LYS A 130 44.05 35.33 61.96
CA LYS A 130 45.49 34.98 62.20
C LYS A 130 45.75 33.66 62.93
N SER A 131 46.45 32.71 62.25
CA SER A 131 47.57 31.92 62.79
C SER A 131 48.13 30.93 61.74
N GLU A 132 49.37 30.51 61.91
CA GLU A 132 50.11 29.62 60.98
C GLU A 132 50.12 28.14 61.42
N GLU A 133 50.46 27.28 60.45
CA GLU A 133 51.20 26.00 60.57
C GLU A 133 50.66 24.72 61.28
N ASN A 134 50.88 23.63 60.53
CA ASN A 134 51.37 22.30 60.91
C ASN A 134 50.45 21.11 61.30
N GLU A 135 50.75 20.00 60.60
CA GLU A 135 50.52 18.56 60.82
C GLU A 135 49.26 18.06 61.56
N GLY A 136 48.28 17.57 60.78
CA GLY A 136 47.10 16.84 61.28
C GLY A 136 46.71 15.66 60.38
N LYS A 137 47.44 14.54 60.46
CA LYS A 137 47.27 13.35 59.61
C LYS A 137 45.92 12.65 59.82
N ASN A 138 44.98 12.80 58.89
CA ASN A 138 43.84 11.87 58.78
C ASN A 138 43.42 11.66 57.31
N VAL A 139 43.51 10.42 56.83
CA VAL A 139 43.12 10.05 55.46
C VAL A 139 41.63 9.70 55.48
N SER A 140 40.78 10.63 55.05
CA SER A 140 39.38 10.31 54.78
C SER A 140 39.31 9.28 53.64
N PRO A 141 38.58 8.17 53.79
CA PRO A 141 38.54 7.13 52.75
C PRO A 141 37.87 7.68 51.49
N GLU A 142 38.53 7.52 50.34
CA GLU A 142 37.87 7.69 49.05
C GLU A 142 36.66 6.75 49.00
N THR A 143 35.47 7.31 48.80
CA THR A 143 34.27 6.49 48.60
C THR A 143 34.47 5.69 47.32
N PRO A 144 34.42 4.34 47.34
CA PRO A 144 34.68 3.56 46.14
C PRO A 144 33.70 3.96 45.05
N GLN A 145 34.21 4.59 43.98
CA GLN A 145 33.41 4.78 42.77
C GLN A 145 33.14 3.40 42.19
N THR A 146 31.94 2.88 42.45
CA THR A 146 31.48 1.63 41.87
C THR A 146 31.61 1.75 40.35
N PRO A 147 32.47 0.96 39.68
CA PRO A 147 32.67 1.12 38.25
C PRO A 147 31.33 0.93 37.54
N PRO A 148 31.01 1.76 36.51
CA PRO A 148 29.69 1.76 35.90
C PRO A 148 29.34 0.36 35.42
N LYS A 149 28.29 -0.24 36.03
CA LYS A 149 27.98 -1.66 35.89
C LYS A 149 27.80 -2.03 34.41
N THR A 150 28.78 -2.70 33.83
CA THR A 150 28.79 -3.06 32.41
C THR A 150 27.66 -4.05 32.13
N MET A 151 26.62 -3.57 31.44
CA MET A 151 25.42 -4.35 31.19
C MET A 151 25.74 -5.61 30.36
N THR A 152 25.33 -6.76 30.89
CA THR A 152 25.60 -8.07 30.28
C THR A 152 24.78 -8.30 29.02
N VAL A 153 25.17 -9.31 28.23
CA VAL A 153 24.42 -9.73 27.03
C VAL A 153 23.00 -10.15 27.41
N ASP A 154 22.81 -10.82 28.55
CA ASP A 154 21.52 -11.31 29.01
C ASP A 154 20.58 -10.19 29.49
N GLU A 155 21.07 -9.27 30.32
CA GLU A 155 20.30 -8.07 30.73
C GLU A 155 19.84 -7.26 29.50
N LYS A 156 20.71 -7.15 28.49
CA LYS A 156 20.41 -6.44 27.23
C LYS A 156 19.38 -7.16 26.36
N VAL A 157 19.44 -8.50 26.30
CA VAL A 157 18.45 -9.33 25.60
C VAL A 157 17.08 -9.22 26.25
N GLU A 158 17.01 -9.21 27.59
CA GLU A 158 15.74 -9.05 28.31
C GLU A 158 15.11 -7.66 28.05
N LEU A 159 15.92 -6.59 28.12
CA LEU A 159 15.47 -5.23 27.82
C LEU A 159 14.97 -5.07 26.38
N LEU A 160 15.64 -5.69 25.40
CA LEU A 160 15.19 -5.66 24.00
C LEU A 160 13.93 -6.49 23.77
N ASN A 161 13.79 -7.63 24.43
CA ASN A 161 12.56 -8.42 24.35
C ASN A 161 11.35 -7.67 24.93
N LYS A 162 11.52 -6.95 26.05
CA LYS A 162 10.51 -6.04 26.62
C LYS A 162 10.18 -4.90 25.65
N PHE A 163 11.20 -4.23 25.10
CA PHE A 163 11.00 -3.18 24.10
C PHE A 163 10.20 -3.65 22.88
N ILE A 164 10.42 -4.89 22.41
CA ILE A 164 9.66 -5.49 21.29
C ILE A 164 8.19 -5.74 21.65
N ASP A 165 7.89 -6.13 22.89
CA ASP A 165 6.51 -6.25 23.36
C ASP A 165 5.81 -4.88 23.41
N ASP A 166 6.55 -3.82 23.77
CA ASP A 166 6.11 -2.42 23.77
C ASP A 166 6.03 -1.77 22.37
N ILE A 167 6.24 -2.52 21.27
CA ILE A 167 5.98 -2.00 19.90
C ILE A 167 4.50 -2.17 19.56
N GLU A 168 3.85 -1.06 19.22
CA GLU A 168 2.44 -0.98 18.86
C GLU A 168 2.21 -1.40 17.39
N TYR A 169 2.18 -2.71 17.16
CA TYR A 169 1.61 -3.28 15.93
C TYR A 169 0.07 -3.30 16.03
N PRO A 170 -0.67 -3.18 14.89
CA PRO A 170 -2.14 -3.17 14.90
C PRO A 170 -2.78 -4.41 15.54
N ASN A 171 -2.14 -5.58 15.42
CA ASN A 171 -2.43 -6.75 16.23
C ASN A 171 -1.42 -6.82 17.40
N LYS A 172 -1.90 -6.89 18.64
CA LYS A 172 -1.06 -7.01 19.84
C LYS A 172 -0.11 -8.21 19.79
N ASN A 173 -0.57 -9.30 19.16
CA ASN A 173 0.14 -10.57 18.97
C ASN A 173 0.72 -10.72 17.54
N ALA A 174 1.08 -9.60 16.89
CA ALA A 174 1.63 -9.56 15.54
C ALA A 174 2.82 -10.53 15.34
N PRO A 175 2.83 -11.40 14.31
CA PRO A 175 3.94 -12.30 13.99
C PRO A 175 5.32 -11.61 13.92
N ALA A 176 5.36 -10.35 13.49
CA ALA A 176 6.55 -9.52 13.48
C ALA A 176 7.27 -9.45 14.85
N LYS A 177 6.53 -9.38 15.97
CA LYS A 177 7.13 -9.38 17.31
C LYS A 177 7.94 -10.63 17.59
N LYS A 178 7.43 -11.80 17.20
CA LYS A 178 8.17 -13.07 17.33
C LYS A 178 9.45 -13.02 16.50
N LEU A 179 9.35 -12.67 15.22
CA LEU A 179 10.50 -12.57 14.31
C LEU A 179 11.57 -11.58 14.81
N LEU A 180 11.19 -10.50 15.50
CA LEU A 180 12.13 -9.58 16.13
C LEU A 180 12.82 -10.19 17.37
N LYS A 181 12.10 -10.92 18.23
CA LYS A 181 12.70 -11.65 19.37
C LYS A 181 13.60 -12.81 18.91
N ASP A 182 13.25 -13.46 17.80
CA ASP A 182 14.09 -14.48 17.16
C ASP A 182 15.43 -13.85 16.72
N LYS A 183 15.42 -12.65 16.08
CA LYS A 183 16.66 -11.90 15.74
C LYS A 183 17.51 -11.55 16.98
N VAL A 184 16.91 -11.11 18.10
CA VAL A 184 17.62 -10.88 19.37
C VAL A 184 18.30 -12.17 19.86
N THR A 185 17.58 -13.29 19.80
CA THR A 185 18.04 -14.61 20.24
C THR A 185 19.17 -15.14 19.34
N SER A 186 19.13 -14.89 18.03
CA SER A 186 20.24 -15.24 17.11
C SER A 186 21.54 -14.52 17.48
N ILE A 187 21.50 -13.23 17.84
CA ILE A 187 22.69 -12.48 18.25
C ILE A 187 23.25 -13.00 19.58
N LYS A 188 22.39 -13.34 20.54
CA LYS A 188 22.81 -13.98 21.81
C LYS A 188 23.54 -15.29 21.54
N ASN A 189 22.96 -16.16 20.70
CA ASN A 189 23.43 -17.52 20.46
C ASN A 189 24.53 -17.62 19.39
N GLU A 190 25.03 -16.50 18.87
CA GLU A 190 26.06 -16.47 17.83
C GLU A 190 27.40 -17.01 18.36
N ASN A 191 27.78 -18.21 17.93
CA ASN A 191 29.04 -18.84 18.33
C ASN A 191 30.26 -18.05 17.80
N SER A 192 31.41 -18.21 18.47
CA SER A 192 32.69 -17.55 18.14
C SER A 192 32.72 -16.01 18.17
N THR A 193 31.60 -15.32 18.44
CA THR A 193 31.55 -13.86 18.60
C THR A 193 31.76 -13.46 20.07
N LYS A 194 32.68 -12.52 20.34
CA LYS A 194 32.93 -11.98 21.69
C LYS A 194 31.72 -11.21 22.24
N ASN A 195 31.57 -11.19 23.57
CA ASN A 195 30.45 -10.51 24.23
C ASN A 195 30.34 -9.03 23.84
N ASP A 196 31.46 -8.30 23.75
CA ASP A 196 31.46 -6.87 23.37
C ASP A 196 30.89 -6.65 21.96
N ASP A 197 31.15 -7.57 21.04
CA ASP A 197 30.66 -7.48 19.66
C ASP A 197 29.18 -7.92 19.56
N LYS A 198 28.73 -8.85 20.43
CA LYS A 198 27.30 -9.11 20.64
C LYS A 198 26.59 -7.88 21.20
N LEU A 199 27.16 -7.22 22.21
CA LEU A 199 26.62 -5.99 22.79
C LEU A 199 26.47 -4.88 21.73
N LYS A 200 27.47 -4.68 20.86
CA LYS A 200 27.41 -3.74 19.72
C LYS A 200 26.35 -4.13 18.68
N LYS A 201 26.19 -5.42 18.37
CA LYS A 201 25.12 -5.92 17.48
C LYS A 201 23.73 -5.66 18.07
N LEU A 202 23.58 -5.84 19.38
CA LEU A 202 22.34 -5.54 20.12
C LEU A 202 22.04 -4.03 20.19
N ASP A 203 23.04 -3.14 20.28
CA ASP A 203 22.83 -1.68 20.15
C ASP A 203 22.32 -1.29 18.76
N LYS A 204 22.94 -1.85 17.71
CA LYS A 204 22.47 -1.61 16.33
C LYS A 204 21.02 -2.06 16.16
N LEU A 205 20.67 -3.23 16.71
CA LEU A 205 19.29 -3.72 16.70
C LEU A 205 18.34 -2.82 17.53
N LYS A 206 18.76 -2.29 18.67
CA LYS A 206 17.98 -1.30 19.46
C LYS A 206 17.60 -0.09 18.60
N ASN A 207 18.57 0.49 17.90
CA ASN A 207 18.35 1.64 17.03
C ASN A 207 17.39 1.30 15.87
N THR A 208 17.50 0.11 15.27
CA THR A 208 16.54 -0.36 14.26
C THR A 208 15.14 -0.55 14.84
N LEU A 209 15.01 -1.05 16.07
CA LEU A 209 13.72 -1.23 16.74
C LEU A 209 13.05 0.11 17.08
N GLU A 210 13.82 1.12 17.47
CA GLU A 210 13.33 2.49 17.69
C GLU A 210 12.85 3.14 16.39
N GLN A 211 13.57 2.93 15.28
CA GLN A 211 13.13 3.36 13.94
C GLN A 211 11.85 2.63 13.50
N ILE A 212 11.75 1.31 13.74
CA ILE A 212 10.53 0.53 13.46
C ILE A 212 9.35 1.05 14.27
N LYS A 213 9.50 1.24 15.60
CA LYS A 213 8.43 1.78 16.47
C LYS A 213 7.94 3.16 15.99
N THR A 214 8.89 4.03 15.63
CA THR A 214 8.58 5.37 15.11
C THR A 214 7.88 5.32 13.75
N LYS A 215 8.36 4.48 12.81
CA LYS A 215 7.76 4.36 11.49
C LYS A 215 6.37 3.70 11.55
N LEU A 216 6.16 2.70 12.40
CA LEU A 216 4.84 2.08 12.62
C LEU A 216 3.81 3.11 13.08
N ALA A 217 4.12 3.90 14.12
CA ALA A 217 3.22 4.95 14.61
C ALA A 217 2.85 5.95 13.50
N ASN A 218 3.83 6.37 12.71
CA ASN A 218 3.61 7.28 11.58
C ASN A 218 2.73 6.66 10.48
N VAL A 219 2.97 5.41 10.07
CA VAL A 219 2.21 4.75 8.99
C VAL A 219 0.81 4.33 9.47
N ILE A 220 0.64 3.93 10.73
CA ILE A 220 -0.69 3.67 11.32
C ILE A 220 -1.53 4.95 11.28
N LYS A 221 -0.94 6.10 11.66
CA LYS A 221 -1.60 7.40 11.53
C LYS A 221 -1.88 7.76 10.08
N GLU A 222 -0.94 7.56 9.16
CA GLU A 222 -1.11 7.81 7.73
C GLU A 222 -2.30 7.05 7.14
N ILE A 223 -2.46 5.77 7.53
CA ILE A 223 -3.59 4.92 7.17
C ILE A 223 -4.91 5.48 7.74
N ASP A 224 -4.92 5.92 9.00
CA ASP A 224 -6.10 6.55 9.61
C ASP A 224 -6.44 7.91 8.99
N ASP A 225 -5.45 8.67 8.53
CA ASP A 225 -5.59 9.94 7.80
C ASP A 225 -5.95 9.75 6.30
N LEU A 226 -6.13 8.51 5.79
CA LEU A 226 -6.58 8.27 4.41
C LEU A 226 -8.07 8.69 4.23
N PRO A 227 -8.41 9.55 3.25
CA PRO A 227 -9.72 10.19 3.16
C PRO A 227 -10.80 9.33 2.49
N TYR A 228 -10.91 8.05 2.84
CA TYR A 228 -12.05 7.22 2.44
C TYR A 228 -13.36 7.78 3.05
N PRO A 229 -14.50 7.71 2.35
CA PRO A 229 -15.77 8.21 2.88
C PRO A 229 -16.23 7.41 4.10
N ASP A 230 -16.82 8.08 5.09
CA ASP A 230 -17.32 7.42 6.32
C ASP A 230 -18.56 6.54 6.07
N LYS A 231 -19.34 6.87 5.04
CA LYS A 231 -20.63 6.25 4.72
C LYS A 231 -20.64 5.60 3.32
N PRO A 232 -21.38 4.49 3.13
CA PRO A 232 -22.14 3.77 4.16
C PRO A 232 -21.24 2.97 5.09
N THR A 233 -21.77 2.63 6.27
CA THR A 233 -21.12 1.70 7.21
C THR A 233 -21.02 0.32 6.57
N LEU A 234 -19.82 -0.28 6.56
CA LEU A 234 -19.62 -1.65 6.09
C LEU A 234 -20.14 -2.65 7.13
N LYS A 235 -20.54 -3.84 6.67
CA LYS A 235 -20.98 -4.92 7.56
C LYS A 235 -19.80 -5.54 8.31
N LYS A 236 -19.71 -5.28 9.62
CA LYS A 236 -18.69 -5.87 10.50
C LYS A 236 -18.75 -7.40 10.45
N GLY A 237 -17.66 -8.03 9.99
CA GLY A 237 -17.53 -9.48 9.83
C GLY A 237 -17.65 -9.95 8.38
N ASP A 238 -18.58 -9.38 7.61
CA ASP A 238 -18.77 -9.70 6.18
C ASP A 238 -17.83 -8.90 5.26
N GLU A 239 -17.50 -7.66 5.63
CA GLU A 239 -16.79 -6.69 4.80
C GLU A 239 -15.60 -6.07 5.57
N VAL A 240 -14.41 -6.14 4.98
CA VAL A 240 -13.16 -5.58 5.55
C VAL A 240 -12.82 -4.28 4.84
N ASN A 241 -12.60 -3.20 5.60
CA ASN A 241 -12.31 -1.89 5.01
C ASN A 241 -10.83 -1.77 4.60
N ALA A 242 -10.52 -0.91 3.63
CA ALA A 242 -9.18 -0.77 3.07
C ALA A 242 -8.12 -0.35 4.12
N LYS A 243 -8.46 0.50 5.09
CA LYS A 243 -7.57 0.86 6.22
C LYS A 243 -7.23 -0.35 7.08
N ASP A 244 -8.20 -1.24 7.30
CA ASP A 244 -7.98 -2.48 8.06
C ASP A 244 -7.01 -3.41 7.31
N LYS A 245 -7.17 -3.54 5.98
CA LYS A 245 -6.22 -4.30 5.13
C LYS A 245 -4.80 -3.73 5.20
N PHE A 246 -4.63 -2.40 5.10
CA PHE A 246 -3.30 -1.78 5.24
C PHE A 246 -2.71 -2.03 6.64
N LYS A 247 -3.53 -1.96 7.71
CA LYS A 247 -3.12 -2.29 9.07
C LYS A 247 -2.81 -3.79 9.26
N GLU A 248 -3.49 -4.67 8.53
CA GLU A 248 -3.22 -6.11 8.55
C GLU A 248 -1.81 -6.41 8.01
N LYS A 249 -1.46 -5.81 6.86
CA LYS A 249 -0.14 -5.94 6.20
C LYS A 249 1.02 -5.60 7.14
N LEU A 250 0.86 -4.61 8.05
CA LEU A 250 1.91 -4.22 9.00
C LEU A 250 2.31 -5.34 10.00
N ASN A 251 1.44 -6.30 10.30
CA ASN A 251 1.66 -7.26 11.40
C ASN A 251 2.75 -8.32 11.14
N THR A 252 3.25 -8.43 9.90
CA THR A 252 4.31 -9.37 9.52
C THR A 252 5.66 -8.69 9.27
N LEU A 253 5.69 -7.36 9.13
CA LEU A 253 6.86 -6.61 8.65
C LEU A 253 7.86 -6.31 9.77
N THR A 254 9.15 -6.38 9.45
CA THR A 254 10.23 -6.28 10.45
C THR A 254 11.38 -5.36 10.02
N THR A 255 11.16 -4.52 9.00
CA THR A 255 12.10 -3.51 8.52
C THR A 255 11.40 -2.17 8.25
N VAL A 256 12.15 -1.07 8.34
CA VAL A 256 11.62 0.29 8.14
C VAL A 256 11.16 0.52 6.71
N ASP A 257 11.82 -0.10 5.73
CA ASP A 257 11.54 0.09 4.31
C ASP A 257 10.23 -0.60 3.90
N GLU A 258 10.03 -1.87 4.28
CA GLU A 258 8.76 -2.59 4.07
C GLU A 258 7.58 -1.83 4.68
N ILE A 259 7.72 -1.38 5.93
CA ILE A 259 6.70 -0.62 6.65
C ILE A 259 6.42 0.71 5.94
N SER A 260 7.44 1.34 5.36
CA SER A 260 7.32 2.57 4.58
C SER A 260 6.61 2.42 3.23
N MET A 261 6.44 1.19 2.73
CA MET A 261 5.81 0.91 1.43
C MET A 261 4.37 0.38 1.54
N VAL A 262 3.84 0.18 2.76
CA VAL A 262 2.48 -0.35 2.97
C VAL A 262 1.40 0.56 2.39
N VAL A 263 1.53 1.87 2.56
CA VAL A 263 0.73 2.87 1.85
C VAL A 263 1.53 3.31 0.62
N PRO A 264 1.05 3.11 -0.62
CA PRO A 264 1.76 3.57 -1.80
C PRO A 264 1.81 5.09 -1.88
N ASN A 265 2.94 5.62 -2.36
CA ASN A 265 3.05 7.04 -2.68
C ASN A 265 1.98 7.46 -3.70
N GLY A 266 1.30 8.59 -3.46
CA GLY A 266 0.16 9.04 -4.27
C GLY A 266 -1.19 8.38 -3.96
N TRP A 267 -1.27 7.43 -3.02
CA TRP A 267 -2.53 6.73 -2.71
C TRP A 267 -3.56 7.65 -2.04
N LYS A 268 -3.12 8.60 -1.21
CA LYS A 268 -4.00 9.57 -0.54
C LYS A 268 -4.69 10.51 -1.54
N GLU A 269 -3.93 10.97 -2.52
CA GLU A 269 -4.36 11.84 -3.61
C GLU A 269 -5.32 11.08 -4.54
N LYS A 270 -4.99 9.84 -4.89
CA LYS A 270 -5.88 8.94 -5.64
C LYS A 270 -7.24 8.73 -4.94
N ILE A 271 -7.27 8.56 -3.62
CA ILE A 271 -8.53 8.48 -2.85
C ILE A 271 -9.33 9.79 -2.97
N GLN A 272 -8.67 10.96 -2.97
CA GLN A 272 -9.34 12.25 -3.20
C GLN A 272 -9.89 12.36 -4.63
N GLU A 273 -9.18 11.85 -5.64
CA GLU A 273 -9.67 11.79 -7.02
C GLU A 273 -10.94 10.90 -7.12
N TYR A 274 -11.01 9.77 -6.39
CA TYR A 274 -12.24 8.98 -6.30
C TYR A 274 -13.38 9.71 -5.58
N ASN A 275 -13.10 10.46 -4.51
CA ASN A 275 -14.11 11.30 -3.86
C ASN A 275 -14.66 12.37 -4.82
N ASN A 276 -13.83 12.93 -5.69
CA ASN A 276 -14.26 13.85 -6.74
C ASN A 276 -15.15 13.16 -7.79
N VAL A 277 -14.87 11.89 -8.15
CA VAL A 277 -15.78 11.07 -8.96
C VAL A 277 -17.13 10.90 -8.25
N PHE A 278 -17.15 10.56 -6.95
CA PHE A 278 -18.40 10.44 -6.20
C PHE A 278 -19.17 11.76 -6.08
N ALA A 279 -18.48 12.90 -6.00
CA ALA A 279 -19.10 14.22 -6.03
C ALA A 279 -19.79 14.50 -7.38
N GLU A 280 -19.16 14.15 -8.51
CA GLU A 280 -19.74 14.26 -9.85
C GLU A 280 -20.97 13.37 -10.06
N LEU A 281 -21.10 12.27 -9.31
CA LEU A 281 -22.24 11.34 -9.42
C LEU A 281 -23.48 11.76 -8.63
N ASN A 282 -23.36 12.70 -7.68
CA ASN A 282 -24.50 13.27 -6.97
C ASN A 282 -25.52 13.87 -7.96
N GLY A 283 -26.80 13.54 -7.80
CA GLY A 283 -27.88 13.98 -8.70
C GLY A 283 -27.87 13.33 -10.10
N PHE A 284 -26.84 12.55 -10.45
CA PHE A 284 -26.84 11.73 -11.66
C PHE A 284 -27.18 10.26 -11.36
N LEU A 285 -26.78 9.73 -10.20
CA LEU A 285 -27.25 8.46 -9.63
C LEU A 285 -28.13 8.70 -8.40
N ASN A 286 -29.25 7.98 -8.30
CA ASN A 286 -30.18 8.06 -7.16
C ASN A 286 -29.67 7.34 -5.91
N ASN A 287 -28.73 6.39 -6.06
CA ASN A 287 -28.07 5.71 -4.95
C ASN A 287 -26.61 5.43 -5.36
N ILE A 288 -25.67 5.94 -4.58
CA ILE A 288 -24.22 5.74 -4.78
C ILE A 288 -23.58 4.93 -3.63
N ASP A 289 -24.37 4.53 -2.63
CA ASP A 289 -23.85 3.92 -1.40
C ASP A 289 -23.23 2.54 -1.67
N LYS A 290 -23.79 1.76 -2.59
CA LYS A 290 -23.17 0.48 -3.01
C LYS A 290 -21.79 0.67 -3.65
N LEU A 291 -21.61 1.74 -4.42
CA LEU A 291 -20.32 2.07 -5.05
C LEU A 291 -19.33 2.64 -4.03
N LYS A 292 -19.79 3.46 -3.07
CA LYS A 292 -18.99 3.90 -1.92
C LYS A 292 -18.58 2.74 -1.04
N ALA A 293 -19.47 1.80 -0.72
CA ALA A 293 -19.17 0.59 0.04
C ALA A 293 -18.07 -0.25 -0.63
N ARG A 294 -18.09 -0.35 -1.97
CA ARG A 294 -17.02 -0.99 -2.74
C ARG A 294 -15.71 -0.22 -2.65
N PHE A 295 -15.72 1.10 -2.85
CA PHE A 295 -14.53 1.94 -2.69
C PHE A 295 -13.91 1.85 -1.29
N ARG A 296 -14.71 1.81 -0.22
CA ARG A 296 -14.24 1.59 1.16
C ARG A 296 -13.55 0.22 1.38
N GLN A 297 -13.72 -0.73 0.46
CA GLN A 297 -13.07 -2.05 0.47
C GLN A 297 -11.90 -2.15 -0.52
N THR A 298 -11.66 -1.13 -1.36
CA THR A 298 -10.58 -1.08 -2.35
C THR A 298 -9.31 -0.49 -1.74
N ASP A 299 -8.31 -1.36 -1.57
CA ASP A 299 -6.92 -1.02 -1.27
C ASP A 299 -6.05 -1.16 -2.54
N ASN A 300 -4.73 -1.18 -2.38
CA ASN A 300 -3.77 -1.14 -3.48
C ASN A 300 -3.49 -2.50 -4.15
N GLU A 301 -4.21 -3.57 -3.80
CA GLU A 301 -3.94 -4.90 -4.35
C GLU A 301 -4.31 -4.96 -5.85
N PRO A 302 -3.38 -5.42 -6.73
CA PRO A 302 -3.64 -5.52 -8.16
C PRO A 302 -4.57 -6.70 -8.50
N ASN A 303 -4.70 -7.67 -7.60
CA ASN A 303 -5.38 -8.95 -7.80
C ASN A 303 -6.40 -9.25 -6.70
N GLY A 304 -7.34 -10.15 -6.96
CA GLY A 304 -8.35 -10.60 -5.98
C GLY A 304 -9.69 -9.87 -6.10
N LYS A 305 -10.32 -9.57 -4.97
CA LYS A 305 -11.64 -8.89 -4.89
C LYS A 305 -11.47 -7.42 -4.56
N TYR A 306 -12.29 -6.57 -5.19
CA TYR A 306 -12.34 -5.13 -4.97
C TYR A 306 -11.08 -4.37 -5.39
N THR A 307 -10.37 -4.88 -6.41
CA THR A 307 -9.21 -4.20 -7.01
C THR A 307 -9.61 -2.85 -7.61
N GLU A 308 -8.62 -1.97 -7.80
CA GLU A 308 -8.87 -0.64 -8.38
C GLU A 308 -9.54 -0.72 -9.77
N ALA A 309 -9.12 -1.66 -10.62
CA ALA A 309 -9.74 -1.89 -11.93
C ALA A 309 -11.20 -2.36 -11.80
N GLU A 310 -11.49 -3.30 -10.88
CA GLU A 310 -12.88 -3.70 -10.63
C GLU A 310 -13.73 -2.49 -10.18
N LEU A 311 -13.18 -1.61 -9.35
CA LEU A 311 -13.88 -0.40 -8.90
C LEU A 311 -14.17 0.58 -10.05
N ILE A 312 -13.16 0.86 -10.90
CA ILE A 312 -13.31 1.76 -12.07
C ILE A 312 -14.39 1.22 -13.01
N TRP A 313 -14.32 -0.07 -13.35
CA TRP A 313 -15.33 -0.72 -14.19
C TRP A 313 -16.72 -0.67 -13.55
N GLN A 314 -16.84 -0.99 -12.26
CA GLN A 314 -18.13 -0.97 -11.55
C GLN A 314 -18.76 0.42 -11.52
N ILE A 315 -17.98 1.47 -11.22
CA ILE A 315 -18.48 2.85 -11.23
C ILE A 315 -18.89 3.23 -12.66
N TYR A 316 -18.00 3.07 -13.64
CA TYR A 316 -18.24 3.53 -15.01
C TYR A 316 -19.45 2.85 -15.66
N GLU A 317 -19.49 1.52 -15.66
CA GLU A 317 -20.56 0.78 -16.34
C GLU A 317 -21.91 0.88 -15.59
N THR A 318 -21.93 1.07 -14.26
CA THR A 318 -23.16 1.39 -13.53
C THR A 318 -23.75 2.72 -14.00
N VAL A 319 -22.90 3.73 -14.22
CA VAL A 319 -23.34 5.07 -14.66
C VAL A 319 -23.74 5.08 -16.14
N ARG A 320 -22.99 4.34 -16.98
CA ARG A 320 -23.25 4.21 -18.41
C ARG A 320 -24.54 3.42 -18.68
N ARG A 321 -24.66 2.19 -18.16
CA ARG A 321 -25.84 1.31 -18.36
C ARG A 321 -27.09 1.81 -17.61
N GLY A 322 -26.89 2.47 -16.47
CA GLY A 322 -27.96 3.02 -15.65
C GLY A 322 -28.44 4.39 -16.14
N PRO A 323 -28.12 5.50 -15.43
CA PRO A 323 -28.72 6.81 -15.67
C PRO A 323 -28.43 7.40 -17.05
N PHE A 324 -27.28 7.11 -17.67
CA PHE A 324 -26.95 7.64 -19.00
C PHE A 324 -27.81 7.02 -20.10
N GLU A 325 -27.74 5.70 -20.30
CA GLU A 325 -28.56 4.99 -21.30
C GLU A 325 -30.06 5.18 -21.04
N LYS A 326 -30.47 5.12 -19.76
CA LYS A 326 -31.87 5.36 -19.37
C LYS A 326 -32.37 6.75 -19.81
N LYS A 327 -31.65 7.83 -19.46
CA LYS A 327 -32.04 9.20 -19.82
C LYS A 327 -32.18 9.38 -21.33
N ILE A 328 -31.25 8.84 -22.13
CA ILE A 328 -31.33 8.91 -23.60
C ILE A 328 -32.53 8.13 -24.15
N ASN A 329 -32.82 6.94 -23.60
CA ASN A 329 -33.95 6.13 -24.05
C ASN A 329 -35.31 6.82 -23.73
N GLU A 330 -35.42 7.51 -22.59
CA GLU A 330 -36.63 8.21 -22.10
C GLU A 330 -36.97 9.52 -22.86
N LEU A 331 -36.05 10.08 -23.66
CA LEU A 331 -36.32 11.25 -24.52
C LEU A 331 -37.45 10.94 -25.52
N LYS A 332 -38.47 11.80 -25.61
CA LYS A 332 -39.73 11.45 -26.32
C LYS A 332 -39.77 11.85 -27.79
N LYS A 333 -39.00 12.86 -28.18
CA LYS A 333 -38.98 13.45 -29.53
C LYS A 333 -37.72 13.08 -30.29
N LEU A 334 -36.61 12.80 -29.59
CA LEU A 334 -35.32 12.49 -30.19
C LEU A 334 -35.39 11.17 -31.01
N PRO A 335 -35.06 11.19 -32.32
CA PRO A 335 -35.09 10.00 -33.18
C PRO A 335 -34.20 8.84 -32.70
N MET A 336 -34.53 7.62 -33.11
CA MET A 336 -33.86 6.41 -32.61
C MET A 336 -32.41 6.26 -33.11
N ASP A 337 -32.12 6.74 -34.32
CA ASP A 337 -30.76 6.90 -34.86
C ASP A 337 -29.95 7.88 -33.98
N LYS A 338 -30.52 9.05 -33.64
CA LYS A 338 -29.90 10.03 -32.73
C LYS A 338 -29.65 9.45 -31.33
N LYS A 339 -30.64 8.77 -30.73
CA LYS A 339 -30.46 8.05 -29.47
C LYS A 339 -29.31 7.03 -29.55
N THR A 340 -29.16 6.36 -30.69
CA THR A 340 -28.09 5.38 -30.94
C THR A 340 -26.73 6.08 -31.13
N GLN A 341 -26.69 7.22 -31.83
CA GLN A 341 -25.49 8.05 -31.98
C GLN A 341 -24.93 8.50 -30.61
N TYR A 342 -25.77 9.04 -29.72
CA TYR A 342 -25.34 9.44 -28.37
C TYR A 342 -24.85 8.25 -27.54
N LYS A 343 -25.52 7.09 -27.60
CA LYS A 343 -25.10 5.87 -26.88
C LYS A 343 -23.79 5.29 -27.40
N ASN A 344 -23.50 5.41 -28.70
CA ASN A 344 -22.27 4.94 -29.33
C ASN A 344 -21.11 5.95 -29.24
N GLY A 345 -21.40 7.23 -29.00
CA GLY A 345 -20.38 8.30 -28.84
C GLY A 345 -19.58 8.26 -27.53
N VAL A 346 -19.89 7.32 -26.63
CA VAL A 346 -19.21 7.13 -25.34
C VAL A 346 -18.56 5.74 -25.29
N GLN A 347 -17.42 5.61 -24.60
CA GLN A 347 -16.73 4.33 -24.51
C GLN A 347 -17.57 3.30 -23.75
N LYS A 348 -17.49 2.03 -24.12
CA LYS A 348 -18.03 0.90 -23.35
C LYS A 348 -16.87 0.09 -22.79
N LEU A 349 -16.94 -0.31 -21.52
CA LEU A 349 -16.09 -1.36 -20.97
C LEU A 349 -16.89 -2.67 -20.97
N MET A 350 -16.41 -3.64 -21.72
CA MET A 350 -17.04 -4.96 -21.85
C MET A 350 -16.84 -5.77 -20.57
N ASP A 351 -17.65 -6.82 -20.37
CA ASP A 351 -17.65 -7.58 -19.11
C ASP A 351 -16.36 -8.40 -18.93
N ASN A 352 -15.71 -8.80 -20.03
CA ASN A 352 -14.37 -9.39 -20.05
C ASN A 352 -13.23 -8.36 -19.81
N GLN A 353 -13.54 -7.06 -19.77
CA GLN A 353 -12.58 -5.99 -19.48
C GLN A 353 -12.55 -5.57 -18.00
N LYS A 354 -13.32 -6.26 -17.14
CA LYS A 354 -13.64 -5.86 -15.76
C LYS A 354 -12.43 -5.58 -14.85
N THR A 355 -11.29 -6.22 -15.08
CA THR A 355 -10.09 -6.08 -14.23
C THR A 355 -8.81 -5.71 -14.99
N ASN A 356 -8.89 -5.53 -16.31
CA ASN A 356 -7.71 -5.38 -17.19
C ASN A 356 -7.86 -4.27 -18.24
N HIS A 357 -8.83 -3.36 -18.07
CA HIS A 357 -9.13 -2.26 -19.01
C HIS A 357 -8.04 -1.17 -19.15
N GLN A 358 -6.98 -1.20 -18.33
CA GLN A 358 -5.88 -0.22 -18.33
C GLN A 358 -6.38 1.24 -18.29
N LYS A 359 -7.19 1.56 -17.28
CA LYS A 359 -7.68 2.92 -16.97
C LYS A 359 -7.46 3.23 -15.50
N ASP A 360 -7.37 4.51 -15.19
CA ASP A 360 -7.20 5.05 -13.85
C ASP A 360 -8.42 5.89 -13.44
N VAL A 361 -8.34 6.49 -12.24
CA VAL A 361 -9.37 7.38 -11.69
C VAL A 361 -9.53 8.69 -12.48
N LYS A 362 -8.49 9.13 -13.20
CA LYS A 362 -8.53 10.36 -14.03
C LYS A 362 -9.36 10.14 -15.28
N TRP A 363 -9.08 9.07 -16.03
CA TRP A 363 -9.93 8.62 -17.13
C TRP A 363 -11.38 8.41 -16.66
N LEU A 364 -11.58 7.84 -15.47
CA LEU A 364 -12.92 7.66 -14.90
C LEU A 364 -13.62 9.01 -14.70
N LEU A 365 -12.98 9.98 -14.05
CA LEU A 365 -13.55 11.31 -13.79
C LEU A 365 -13.92 12.04 -15.08
N GLU A 366 -13.04 12.01 -16.08
CA GLU A 366 -13.28 12.58 -17.41
C GLU A 366 -14.46 11.93 -18.12
N ASN A 367 -14.56 10.59 -18.09
CA ASN A 367 -15.61 9.88 -18.80
C ASN A 367 -16.96 9.95 -18.05
N ILE A 368 -16.99 10.04 -16.72
CA ILE A 368 -18.21 10.41 -15.97
C ILE A 368 -18.70 11.81 -16.37
N LYS A 369 -17.80 12.80 -16.49
CA LYS A 369 -18.14 14.15 -16.99
C LYS A 369 -18.65 14.10 -18.44
N LYS A 370 -18.04 13.29 -19.31
CA LYS A 370 -18.52 13.07 -20.69
C LYS A 370 -19.92 12.46 -20.74
N LEU A 371 -20.22 11.42 -19.94
CA LEU A 371 -21.57 10.85 -19.85
C LEU A 371 -22.62 11.90 -19.46
N LYS A 372 -22.32 12.75 -18.46
CA LYS A 372 -23.19 13.86 -18.05
C LYS A 372 -23.40 14.88 -19.17
N LEU A 373 -22.34 15.23 -19.90
CA LEU A 373 -22.40 16.19 -21.01
C LEU A 373 -23.20 15.67 -22.21
N GLU A 374 -22.96 14.43 -22.66
CA GLU A 374 -23.67 13.84 -23.80
C GLU A 374 -25.16 13.60 -23.48
N ALA A 375 -25.50 13.20 -22.23
CA ALA A 375 -26.89 13.13 -21.80
C ALA A 375 -27.58 14.51 -21.83
N LYS A 376 -26.88 15.58 -21.45
CA LYS A 376 -27.43 16.95 -21.55
C LYS A 376 -27.62 17.37 -23.01
N LYS A 377 -26.63 17.15 -23.90
CA LYS A 377 -26.76 17.45 -25.34
C LYS A 377 -27.98 16.77 -25.97
N ALA A 378 -28.18 15.48 -25.67
CA ALA A 378 -29.33 14.73 -26.15
C ALA A 378 -30.67 15.32 -25.66
N GLN A 379 -30.74 15.75 -24.40
CA GLN A 379 -31.90 16.44 -23.84
C GLN A 379 -32.12 17.84 -24.47
N ASP A 380 -31.05 18.60 -24.71
CA ASP A 380 -31.09 19.91 -25.37
C ASP A 380 -31.48 19.79 -26.86
N GLU A 381 -31.23 18.65 -27.51
CA GLU A 381 -31.69 18.33 -28.87
C GLU A 381 -33.17 17.90 -28.88
N ASP A 382 -33.59 17.01 -27.97
CA ASP A 382 -35.01 16.63 -27.79
C ASP A 382 -35.89 17.87 -27.54
N ASN A 383 -35.45 18.77 -26.66
CA ASN A 383 -36.16 20.02 -26.37
C ASN A 383 -36.38 20.91 -27.60
N LYS A 384 -35.41 20.97 -28.53
CA LYS A 384 -35.48 21.78 -29.77
C LYS A 384 -36.41 21.20 -30.83
N ILE A 385 -36.66 19.89 -30.80
CA ILE A 385 -37.59 19.26 -31.74
C ILE A 385 -39.01 19.75 -31.43
N LYS A 386 -39.61 20.44 -32.40
CA LYS A 386 -41.03 20.78 -32.39
C LYS A 386 -41.83 19.52 -32.70
N ILE A 387 -42.88 19.28 -31.93
CA ILE A 387 -43.86 18.26 -32.27
C ILE A 387 -44.67 18.80 -33.46
N GLN A 388 -44.71 18.06 -34.55
CA GLN A 388 -45.77 18.22 -35.55
C GLN A 388 -46.99 17.49 -35.00
N ASN A 389 -48.03 18.25 -34.68
CA ASN A 389 -49.36 17.75 -34.30
C ASN A 389 -50.18 17.46 -35.57
#